data_AF-D5B9Q3-F1
#
_entry.id   AF-D5B9Q3-F1
#
_cell.length_a   1.000
_cell.length_b   1.000
_cell.length_c   1.000
_cell.angle_alpha   90.00
_cell.angle_beta   90.00
_cell.angle_gamma   90.00
#
_symmetry.space_group_name_H-M   'P 1'
#
loop_
_entity.id
_entity.type
_entity.pdbx_description
1 polymer ?
#
loop_
_entity_poly.entity_id
_entity_poly.type
_entity_poly.pdbx_seq_one_letter_code
_entity_poly.pdbx_strand_id
1 'polypeptide(L)'
;MGEMNKSTFIVSQMDCPSEEQMIRMKLESYAQVKYLDFDIPNRKLEVYHLEGNEEIKASISELKLGDKFMGTEEAEPPVIEDQSKQKTILWWVLGINFGFFIIEMTTGWISSSMGLIADSLDMLADSIVYALSLFAVGGAISRKKKVAKFSGYFQIALATLGFAEVLRRFFTSSETPMFEWMIIVSILALLGNLISLWLINKAKSKEAHMQASAIFTSNDIIVNGGVILAGVLVYFLDSKWPDLVIGGIVFTFVMRGAIRILKLSK
;
A
#
# COMPACT_ATOMS: atom_id res chain seq x y z
N MET A 1 37.27 -13.29 3.90
CA MET A 1 36.23 -12.27 3.63
C MET A 1 35.46 -12.83 2.46
N GLY A 2 34.22 -13.28 2.66
CA GLY A 2 33.47 -13.96 1.59
C GLY A 2 33.16 -12.99 0.45
N GLU A 3 33.31 -13.46 -0.79
CA GLU A 3 32.96 -12.71 -2.00
C GLU A 3 31.45 -12.39 -1.97
N MET A 4 31.09 -11.12 -2.22
CA MET A 4 29.70 -10.69 -2.22
C MET A 4 29.12 -10.88 -3.62
N ASN A 5 28.01 -11.59 -3.68
CA ASN A 5 27.29 -11.88 -4.91
C ASN A 5 26.04 -11.02 -5.01
N LYS A 6 25.70 -10.61 -6.23
CA LYS A 6 24.46 -9.93 -6.57
C LYS A 6 23.65 -10.78 -7.52
N SER A 7 22.46 -11.17 -7.08
CA SER A 7 21.48 -11.89 -7.89
C SER A 7 20.36 -10.96 -8.34
N THR A 8 20.09 -10.94 -9.65
CA THR A 8 19.06 -10.07 -10.23
C THR A 8 17.81 -10.87 -10.63
N PHE A 9 16.65 -10.34 -10.26
CA PHE A 9 15.33 -10.89 -10.56
C PHE A 9 14.44 -9.82 -11.20
N ILE A 10 13.60 -10.24 -12.15
CA ILE A 10 12.44 -9.45 -12.58
C ILE A 10 11.21 -10.04 -11.92
N VAL A 11 10.47 -9.26 -11.14
CA VAL A 11 9.29 -9.70 -10.39
C VAL A 11 8.07 -8.98 -10.94
N SER A 12 7.36 -9.65 -11.85
CA SER A 12 6.29 -9.02 -12.65
C SER A 12 5.15 -8.40 -11.84
N GLN A 13 4.88 -8.87 -10.62
CA GLN A 13 3.84 -8.31 -9.75
C GLN A 13 4.38 -7.36 -8.68
N MET A 14 5.68 -7.02 -8.67
CA MET A 14 6.26 -6.10 -7.69
C MET A 14 5.96 -4.64 -8.05
N ASP A 15 4.68 -4.26 -8.02
CA ASP A 15 4.18 -2.96 -8.43
C ASP A 15 3.81 -2.03 -7.25
N CYS A 16 3.88 -2.53 -6.00
CA CYS A 16 3.62 -1.71 -4.83
C CYS A 16 4.47 -2.13 -3.59
N PRO A 17 4.54 -1.28 -2.54
CA PRO A 17 5.26 -1.55 -1.30
C PRO A 17 4.82 -2.82 -0.57
N SER A 18 3.58 -3.30 -0.78
CA SER A 18 3.15 -4.56 -0.16
C SER A 18 3.96 -5.74 -0.71
N GLU A 19 4.17 -5.80 -2.02
CA GLU A 19 4.98 -6.82 -2.67
C GLU A 19 6.46 -6.68 -2.34
N GLU A 20 6.99 -5.45 -2.32
CA GLU A 20 8.34 -5.20 -1.82
C GLU A 20 8.50 -5.69 -0.37
N GLN A 21 7.57 -5.32 0.51
CA GLN A 21 7.62 -5.70 1.92
C GLN A 21 7.46 -7.22 2.09
N MET A 22 6.68 -7.89 1.23
CA MET A 22 6.61 -9.37 1.21
C MET A 22 7.97 -9.97 0.91
N ILE A 23 8.64 -9.48 -0.13
CA ILE A 23 9.99 -9.94 -0.50
C ILE A 23 10.98 -9.64 0.62
N ARG A 24 10.96 -8.41 1.16
CA ARG A 24 11.85 -7.98 2.23
C ARG A 24 11.68 -8.85 3.47
N MET A 25 10.45 -9.05 3.94
CA MET A 25 10.16 -9.89 5.12
C MET A 25 10.49 -11.38 4.89
N LYS A 26 10.34 -11.88 3.66
CA LYS A 26 10.70 -13.26 3.30
C LYS A 26 12.22 -13.46 3.28
N LEU A 27 12.96 -12.48 2.76
CA LEU A 27 14.42 -12.55 2.66
C LEU A 27 15.15 -12.12 3.94
N GLU A 28 14.50 -11.36 4.84
CA GLU A 28 15.06 -10.92 6.14
C GLU A 28 15.40 -12.10 7.07
N SER A 29 14.80 -13.29 6.87
CA SER A 29 15.16 -14.49 7.64
C SER A 29 16.47 -15.17 7.21
N TYR A 30 17.05 -14.76 6.08
CA TYR A 30 18.26 -15.36 5.51
C TYR A 30 19.49 -14.54 5.91
N ALA A 31 20.31 -15.08 6.82
CA ALA A 31 21.50 -14.40 7.34
C ALA A 31 22.55 -14.10 6.25
N GLN A 32 22.51 -14.84 5.14
CA GLN A 32 23.35 -14.62 3.96
C GLN A 32 22.98 -13.35 3.18
N VAL A 33 21.73 -12.87 3.26
CA VAL A 33 21.27 -11.66 2.58
C VAL A 33 21.77 -10.45 3.35
N LYS A 34 22.54 -9.58 2.69
CA LYS A 34 23.15 -8.39 3.29
C LYS A 34 22.44 -7.11 2.88
N TYR A 35 21.96 -7.06 1.65
CA TYR A 35 21.25 -5.89 1.14
C TYR A 35 20.25 -6.30 0.06
N LEU A 36 19.17 -5.53 -0.04
CA LEU A 36 18.14 -5.69 -1.06
C LEU A 36 17.95 -4.33 -1.72
N ASP A 37 18.23 -4.27 -3.01
CA ASP A 37 17.88 -3.13 -3.85
C ASP A 37 16.64 -3.47 -4.67
N PHE A 38 15.73 -2.52 -4.75
CA PHE A 38 14.45 -2.71 -5.38
C PHE A 38 14.15 -1.52 -6.28
N ASP A 39 13.79 -1.81 -7.52
CA ASP A 39 13.37 -0.85 -8.53
C ASP A 39 11.96 -1.24 -8.99
N ILE A 40 10.95 -0.58 -8.43
CA ILE A 40 9.53 -0.87 -8.65
C ILE A 40 9.09 -0.52 -10.08
N PRO A 41 9.41 0.66 -10.64
CA PRO A 41 9.08 1.02 -12.02
C PRO A 41 9.57 -0.01 -13.03
N ASN A 42 10.77 -0.55 -12.85
CA ASN A 42 11.33 -1.58 -13.74
C ASN A 42 11.06 -3.01 -13.26
N ARG A 43 10.32 -3.19 -12.16
CA ARG A 43 9.98 -4.49 -11.56
C ARG A 43 11.21 -5.36 -11.30
N LYS A 44 12.32 -4.73 -10.90
CA LYS A 44 13.63 -5.35 -10.76
C LYS A 44 14.05 -5.41 -9.29
N LEU A 45 14.50 -6.58 -8.87
CA LEU A 45 15.05 -6.84 -7.54
C LEU A 45 16.50 -7.26 -7.68
N GLU A 46 17.39 -6.63 -6.92
CA GLU A 46 18.77 -7.07 -6.74
C GLU A 46 18.99 -7.52 -5.30
N VAL A 47 19.45 -8.75 -5.13
CA VAL A 47 19.75 -9.34 -3.82
C VAL A 47 21.25 -9.46 -3.68
N TYR A 48 21.81 -8.75 -2.71
CA TYR A 48 23.23 -8.84 -2.35
C TYR A 48 23.37 -9.84 -1.21
N HIS A 49 24.09 -10.93 -1.45
CA HIS A 49 24.26 -12.04 -0.53
C HIS A 49 25.67 -12.62 -0.59
N LEU A 50 26.07 -13.33 0.45
CA LEU A 50 27.38 -14.02 0.47
C LEU A 50 27.29 -15.36 -0.26
N GLU A 51 26.27 -16.15 0.05
CA GLU A 51 26.04 -17.51 -0.48
C GLU A 51 24.53 -17.80 -0.55
N GLY A 52 24.12 -18.97 -1.06
CA GLY A 52 22.73 -19.44 -0.95
C GLY A 52 21.79 -19.01 -2.08
N ASN A 53 22.29 -18.86 -3.31
CA ASN A 53 21.50 -18.45 -4.49
C ASN A 53 20.24 -19.31 -4.71
N GLU A 54 20.34 -20.64 -4.59
CA GLU A 54 19.20 -21.55 -4.79
C GLU A 54 18.11 -21.37 -3.72
N GLU A 55 18.50 -21.15 -2.46
CA GLU A 55 17.55 -20.90 -1.37
C GLU A 55 16.81 -19.57 -1.55
N ILE A 56 17.55 -18.52 -1.94
CA ILE A 56 16.99 -17.20 -2.22
C ILE A 56 16.00 -17.29 -3.40
N LYS A 57 16.40 -17.96 -4.49
CA LYS A 57 15.56 -18.17 -5.66
C LYS A 57 14.28 -18.92 -5.31
N ALA A 58 14.39 -20.06 -4.61
CA ALA A 58 13.23 -20.82 -4.15
C ALA A 58 12.29 -19.97 -3.29
N SER A 59 12.84 -19.16 -2.38
CA SER A 59 12.08 -18.30 -1.48
C SER A 59 11.30 -17.21 -2.20
N ILE A 60 11.88 -16.61 -3.24
CA ILE A 60 11.20 -15.62 -4.08
C ILE A 60 10.10 -16.30 -4.90
N SER A 61 10.38 -17.46 -5.49
CA SER A 61 9.39 -18.21 -6.27
C SER A 61 8.19 -18.68 -5.43
N GLU A 62 8.39 -18.95 -4.14
CA GLU A 62 7.30 -19.27 -3.20
C GLU A 62 6.29 -18.13 -3.02
N LEU A 63 6.70 -16.87 -3.21
CA LEU A 63 5.80 -15.72 -3.12
C LEU A 63 4.81 -15.66 -4.29
N LYS A 64 5.07 -16.38 -5.39
CA LYS A 64 4.23 -16.44 -6.60
C LYS A 64 3.95 -15.06 -7.20
N LEU A 65 4.95 -14.18 -7.17
CA LEU A 65 4.88 -12.83 -7.74
C LEU A 65 5.32 -12.76 -9.22
N GLY A 66 5.46 -13.92 -9.86
CA GLY A 66 5.88 -14.03 -11.27
C GLY A 66 7.31 -13.56 -11.46
N ASP A 67 8.23 -14.16 -10.72
CA ASP A 67 9.66 -13.91 -10.75
C ASP A 67 10.36 -14.59 -11.93
N LYS A 68 11.41 -13.93 -12.44
CA LYS A 68 12.30 -14.45 -13.46
C LYS A 68 13.75 -14.11 -13.06
N PHE A 69 14.54 -15.13 -12.80
CA PHE A 69 15.96 -14.98 -12.48
C PHE A 69 16.77 -14.60 -13.73
N MET A 70 17.61 -13.57 -13.60
CA MET A 70 18.43 -13.03 -14.71
C MET A 70 19.89 -13.46 -14.64
N GLY A 71 20.43 -13.67 -13.44
CA GLY A 71 21.82 -14.06 -13.25
C GLY A 71 22.33 -13.70 -11.86
N THR A 72 23.52 -14.22 -11.56
CA THR A 72 24.32 -13.85 -10.39
C THR A 72 25.68 -13.41 -10.87
N GLU A 73 26.14 -12.28 -10.38
CA GLU A 73 27.48 -11.75 -10.64
C GLU A 73 28.14 -11.33 -9.31
N GLU A 74 29.48 -11.33 -9.28
CA GLU A 74 30.21 -10.80 -8.14
C GLU A 74 30.07 -9.27 -8.13
N ALA A 75 29.76 -8.71 -6.96
CA ALA A 75 29.48 -7.29 -6.84
C ALA A 75 29.97 -6.72 -5.51
N GLU A 76 30.39 -5.46 -5.52
CA GLU A 76 30.71 -4.74 -4.30
C GLU A 76 29.43 -4.33 -3.55
N PRO A 77 29.48 -4.23 -2.21
CA PRO A 77 28.37 -3.75 -1.42
C PRO A 77 27.95 -2.34 -1.85
N PRO A 78 26.64 -2.09 -2.03
CA PRO A 78 26.16 -0.79 -2.47
C PRO A 78 26.41 0.29 -1.41
N VAL A 79 26.59 1.53 -1.87
CA VAL A 79 26.68 2.70 -0.99
C VAL A 79 25.32 2.94 -0.37
N ILE A 80 25.20 2.72 0.94
CA ILE A 80 23.97 2.94 1.70
C ILE A 80 23.71 4.45 1.77
N GLU A 81 22.73 4.96 1.01
CA GLU A 81 22.26 6.34 1.13
C GLU A 81 21.68 6.62 2.53
N ASP A 82 21.73 7.89 2.96
CA ASP A 82 21.22 8.32 4.26
C ASP A 82 19.69 8.12 4.37
N GLN A 83 19.29 6.99 4.95
CA GLN A 83 17.89 6.59 5.13
C GLN A 83 17.12 7.44 6.16
N SER A 84 17.76 8.37 6.88
CA SER A 84 17.09 9.19 7.90
C SER A 84 16.02 10.13 7.29
N LYS A 85 16.31 10.72 6.12
CA LYS A 85 15.38 11.59 5.41
C LYS A 85 14.17 10.83 4.86
N GLN A 86 14.39 9.62 4.34
CA GLN A 86 13.33 8.75 3.80
C GLN A 86 12.37 8.34 4.92
N LYS A 87 12.89 7.89 6.07
CA LYS A 87 12.07 7.56 7.25
C LYS A 87 11.23 8.74 7.73
N THR A 88 11.80 9.95 7.74
CA THR A 88 11.07 11.16 8.13
C THR A 88 9.90 11.43 7.19
N ILE A 89 10.11 11.27 5.88
CA ILE A 89 9.04 11.48 4.88
C ILE A 89 7.96 10.42 5.00
N LEU A 90 8.32 9.14 5.13
CA LEU A 90 7.36 8.07 5.33
C LEU A 90 6.52 8.26 6.61
N TRP A 91 7.10 8.82 7.69
CA TRP A 91 6.35 9.17 8.88
C TRP A 91 5.30 10.25 8.63
N TRP A 92 5.63 11.26 7.82
CA TRP A 92 4.65 12.27 7.37
C TRP A 92 3.55 11.64 6.52
N VAL A 93 3.90 10.83 5.53
CA VAL A 93 2.93 10.15 4.65
C VAL A 93 2.00 9.25 5.46
N LEU A 94 2.54 8.46 6.40
CA LEU A 94 1.77 7.64 7.33
C LEU A 94 0.83 8.50 8.17
N GLY A 95 1.32 9.60 8.75
CA GLY A 95 0.51 10.49 9.58
C GLY A 95 -0.64 11.14 8.81
N ILE A 96 -0.39 11.54 7.56
CA ILE A 96 -1.40 12.11 6.67
C ILE A 96 -2.47 11.07 6.32
N ASN A 97 -2.08 9.89 5.81
CA ASN A 97 -3.03 8.84 5.42
C ASN A 97 -3.84 8.34 6.62
N PHE A 98 -3.20 8.13 7.78
CA PHE A 98 -3.92 7.70 8.98
C PHE A 98 -4.84 8.79 9.53
N GLY A 99 -4.45 10.06 9.43
CA GLY A 99 -5.31 11.19 9.79
C GLY A 99 -6.56 11.27 8.92
N PHE A 100 -6.40 11.14 7.61
CA PHE A 100 -7.53 11.13 6.67
C PHE A 100 -8.40 9.89 6.81
N PHE A 101 -7.84 8.71 7.10
CA PHE A 101 -8.63 7.53 7.47
C PHE A 101 -9.67 7.85 8.57
N ILE A 102 -9.26 8.53 9.65
CA ILE A 102 -10.19 8.86 10.74
C ILE A 102 -11.25 9.86 10.28
N ILE A 103 -10.83 10.90 9.55
CA ILE A 103 -11.73 11.95 9.06
C ILE A 103 -12.75 11.37 8.08
N GLU A 104 -12.31 10.64 7.06
CA GLU A 104 -13.15 10.04 6.02
C GLU A 104 -14.04 8.92 6.56
N MET A 105 -13.56 8.09 7.48
CA MET A 105 -14.41 7.08 8.14
C MET A 105 -15.56 7.75 8.90
N THR A 106 -15.24 8.78 9.69
CA THR A 106 -16.23 9.48 10.51
C THR A 106 -17.24 10.23 9.65
N THR A 107 -16.74 10.99 8.67
CA THR A 107 -17.57 11.79 7.77
C THR A 107 -18.33 10.94 6.77
N GLY A 108 -17.76 9.82 6.30
CA GLY A 108 -18.43 8.84 5.46
C GLY A 108 -19.60 8.18 6.17
N TRP A 109 -19.46 7.87 7.47
CA TRP A 109 -20.58 7.40 8.29
C TRP A 109 -21.68 8.46 8.46
N ILE A 110 -21.30 9.70 8.78
CA ILE A 110 -22.25 10.82 8.99
C ILE A 110 -22.99 11.15 7.69
N SER A 111 -22.28 11.18 6.56
CA SER A 111 -22.81 11.52 5.25
C SER A 111 -23.47 10.36 4.52
N SER A 112 -23.48 9.15 5.11
CA SER A 112 -23.94 7.94 4.45
C SER A 112 -23.23 7.62 3.12
N SER A 113 -21.98 8.08 2.93
CA SER A 113 -21.19 7.86 1.70
C SER A 113 -20.36 6.58 1.77
N MET A 114 -20.62 5.65 0.85
CA MET A 114 -19.81 4.45 0.67
C MET A 114 -18.48 4.75 -0.02
N GLY A 115 -18.41 5.79 -0.86
CA GLY A 115 -17.16 6.28 -1.44
C GLY A 115 -16.14 6.69 -0.37
N LEU A 116 -16.54 7.57 0.56
CA LEU A 116 -15.68 8.02 1.66
C LEU A 116 -15.28 6.87 2.60
N ILE A 117 -16.22 5.97 2.93
CA ILE A 117 -15.90 4.81 3.77
C ILE A 117 -14.88 3.91 3.07
N ALA A 118 -15.05 3.64 1.78
CA ALA A 118 -14.14 2.79 1.03
C ALA A 118 -12.73 3.41 0.95
N ASP A 119 -12.64 4.71 0.62
CA ASP A 119 -11.39 5.48 0.56
C ASP A 119 -10.64 5.42 1.91
N SER A 120 -11.36 5.67 3.01
CA SER A 120 -10.79 5.60 4.36
C SER A 120 -10.16 4.24 4.69
N LEU A 121 -10.79 3.13 4.27
CA LEU A 121 -10.26 1.80 4.53
C LEU A 121 -9.04 1.47 3.66
N ASP A 122 -8.95 2.05 2.47
CA ASP A 122 -7.76 1.95 1.61
C ASP A 122 -6.59 2.70 2.27
N MET A 123 -6.84 3.93 2.73
CA MET A 123 -5.85 4.71 3.50
C MET A 123 -5.39 4.01 4.77
N LEU A 124 -6.26 3.25 5.43
CA LEU A 124 -5.89 2.39 6.57
C LEU A 124 -4.95 1.27 6.13
N ALA A 125 -5.18 0.65 4.96
CA ALA A 125 -4.36 -0.44 4.44
C ALA A 125 -2.95 0.07 4.17
N ASP A 126 -2.86 1.21 3.51
CA ASP A 126 -1.60 1.87 3.18
C ASP A 126 -0.86 2.30 4.44
N SER A 127 -1.57 2.87 5.42
CA SER A 127 -0.99 3.24 6.72
C SER A 127 -0.38 2.02 7.44
N ILE A 128 -1.03 0.86 7.38
CA ILE A 128 -0.52 -0.38 7.97
C ILE A 128 0.74 -0.84 7.23
N VAL A 129 0.76 -0.77 5.89
CA VAL A 129 1.93 -1.13 5.09
C VAL A 129 3.09 -0.19 5.38
N TYR A 130 2.87 1.13 5.38
CA TYR A 130 3.89 2.12 5.74
C TYR A 130 4.42 1.93 7.16
N ALA A 131 3.54 1.64 8.12
CA ALA A 131 3.96 1.30 9.48
C ALA A 131 4.87 0.06 9.48
N LEU A 132 4.48 -1.02 8.80
CA LEU A 132 5.29 -2.23 8.71
C LEU A 132 6.65 -1.99 8.03
N SER A 133 6.71 -1.11 7.03
CA SER A 133 7.96 -0.69 6.36
C SER A 133 8.84 0.17 7.26
N LEU A 134 8.27 1.14 8.00
CA LEU A 134 9.02 1.98 8.95
C LEU A 134 9.54 1.20 10.16
N PHE A 135 8.70 0.35 10.74
CA PHE A 135 9.05 -0.53 11.86
C PHE A 135 9.83 -1.77 11.43
N ALA A 136 10.20 -1.87 10.13
CA ALA A 136 11.10 -2.91 9.65
C ALA A 136 12.50 -2.83 10.29
N VAL A 137 12.86 -1.71 10.92
CA VAL A 137 14.16 -1.49 11.57
C VAL A 137 14.07 -1.76 13.08
N GLY A 138 14.37 -2.99 13.51
CA GLY A 138 14.68 -3.31 14.91
C GLY A 138 13.68 -4.19 15.68
N GLY A 139 12.51 -4.52 15.11
CA GLY A 139 11.56 -5.46 15.71
C GLY A 139 11.80 -6.92 15.29
N ALA A 140 11.56 -7.88 16.18
CA ALA A 140 11.62 -9.31 15.83
C ALA A 140 10.63 -9.65 14.70
N ILE A 141 11.08 -10.36 13.66
CA ILE A 141 10.29 -10.75 12.46
C ILE A 141 8.95 -11.39 12.86
N SER A 142 8.93 -12.21 13.92
CA SER A 142 7.71 -12.84 14.45
C SER A 142 6.64 -11.84 14.90
N ARG A 143 7.04 -10.70 15.48
CA ARG A 143 6.10 -9.64 15.88
C ARG A 143 5.52 -8.94 14.64
N LYS A 144 6.34 -8.66 13.61
CA LYS A 144 5.90 -8.08 12.34
C LYS A 144 4.86 -8.97 11.65
N LYS A 145 5.14 -10.28 11.56
CA LYS A 145 4.20 -11.27 10.99
C LYS A 145 2.88 -11.33 11.76
N LYS A 146 2.91 -11.28 13.10
CA LYS A 146 1.68 -11.23 13.92
C LYS A 146 0.85 -9.98 13.67
N VAL A 147 1.49 -8.80 13.60
CA VAL A 147 0.80 -7.54 13.31
C VAL A 147 0.18 -7.59 11.92
N ALA A 148 0.95 -7.96 10.89
CA ALA A 148 0.45 -8.13 9.54
C ALA A 148 -0.73 -9.12 9.46
N LYS A 149 -0.67 -10.23 10.21
CA LYS A 149 -1.75 -11.23 10.25
C LYS A 149 -3.03 -10.64 10.82
N PHE A 150 -2.94 -10.00 11.99
CA PHE A 150 -4.10 -9.42 12.67
C PHE A 150 -4.70 -8.28 11.84
N SER A 151 -3.85 -7.38 11.37
CA SER A 151 -4.25 -6.28 10.49
C SER A 151 -4.90 -6.75 9.20
N GLY A 152 -4.34 -7.78 8.54
CA GLY A 152 -4.91 -8.34 7.31
C GLY A 152 -6.30 -8.93 7.54
N TYR A 153 -6.49 -9.74 8.60
CA TYR A 153 -7.83 -10.26 8.94
C TYR A 153 -8.82 -9.16 9.30
N PHE A 154 -8.37 -8.17 10.08
CA PHE A 154 -9.19 -7.03 10.46
C PHE A 154 -9.67 -6.26 9.23
N GLN A 155 -8.77 -5.98 8.27
CA GLN A 155 -9.15 -5.30 7.04
C GLN A 155 -10.02 -6.14 6.11
N ILE A 156 -9.78 -7.46 6.00
CA ILE A 156 -10.68 -8.34 5.24
C ILE A 156 -12.09 -8.28 5.83
N ALA A 157 -12.22 -8.29 7.15
CA ALA A 157 -13.51 -8.17 7.81
C ALA A 157 -14.19 -6.82 7.49
N LEU A 158 -13.47 -5.70 7.62
CA LEU A 158 -14.00 -4.37 7.30
C LEU A 158 -14.39 -4.23 5.82
N ALA A 159 -13.53 -4.68 4.90
CA ALA A 159 -13.80 -4.66 3.47
C ALA A 159 -15.01 -5.53 3.11
N THR A 160 -15.15 -6.70 3.73
CA THR A 160 -16.32 -7.59 3.52
C THR A 160 -17.60 -6.93 4.02
N LEU A 161 -17.57 -6.33 5.22
CA LEU A 161 -18.73 -5.64 5.79
C LEU A 161 -19.13 -4.42 4.96
N GLY A 162 -18.16 -3.60 4.56
CA GLY A 162 -18.42 -2.43 3.71
C GLY A 162 -18.94 -2.81 2.32
N PHE A 163 -18.36 -3.83 1.69
CA PHE A 163 -18.87 -4.32 0.40
C PHE A 163 -20.27 -4.94 0.52
N ALA A 164 -20.55 -5.67 1.60
CA ALA A 164 -21.89 -6.18 1.86
C ALA A 164 -22.91 -5.04 2.07
N GLU A 165 -22.50 -3.95 2.71
CA GLU A 165 -23.32 -2.75 2.87
C GLU A 165 -23.58 -2.04 1.52
N VAL A 166 -22.58 -1.94 0.64
CA VAL A 166 -22.77 -1.47 -0.75
C VAL A 166 -23.81 -2.31 -1.47
N LEU A 167 -23.70 -3.65 -1.43
CA LEU A 167 -24.67 -4.56 -2.04
C LEU A 167 -26.07 -4.40 -1.44
N ARG A 168 -26.18 -4.29 -0.12
CA ARG A 168 -27.46 -4.08 0.58
C ARG A 168 -28.12 -2.78 0.10
N ARG A 169 -27.35 -1.69 0.00
CA ARG A 169 -27.83 -0.38 -0.50
C ARG A 169 -28.10 -0.38 -2.00
N PHE A 170 -27.50 -1.30 -2.75
CA PHE A 170 -27.80 -1.48 -4.17
C PHE A 170 -29.22 -2.03 -4.40
N PHE A 171 -29.64 -3.00 -3.58
CA PHE A 171 -30.94 -3.67 -3.72
C PHE A 171 -32.06 -3.06 -2.86
N THR A 172 -31.74 -2.25 -1.86
CA THR A 172 -32.71 -1.62 -0.95
C THR A 172 -32.78 -0.12 -1.20
N SER A 173 -33.92 0.51 -0.97
CA SER A 173 -33.99 1.97 -0.83
C SER A 173 -33.10 2.41 0.35
N SER A 174 -32.25 3.40 0.11
CA SER A 174 -31.36 3.96 1.13
C SER A 174 -31.25 5.45 0.91
N GLU A 175 -30.85 6.17 1.95
CA GLU A 175 -30.64 7.61 1.90
C GLU A 175 -29.62 7.99 0.83
N THR A 176 -29.81 9.16 0.21
CA THR A 176 -28.82 9.78 -0.66
C THR A 176 -27.67 10.31 0.20
N PRO A 177 -26.41 10.09 -0.21
CA PRO A 177 -25.28 10.57 0.57
C PRO A 177 -25.21 12.10 0.50
N MET A 178 -24.73 12.73 1.59
CA MET A 178 -24.56 14.18 1.64
C MET A 178 -23.37 14.60 0.77
N PHE A 179 -23.67 15.15 -0.41
CA PHE A 179 -22.64 15.47 -1.41
C PHE A 179 -21.63 16.52 -0.93
N GLU A 180 -22.03 17.45 -0.05
CA GLU A 180 -21.14 18.49 0.49
C GLU A 180 -19.97 17.87 1.26
N TRP A 181 -20.27 16.86 2.09
CA TRP A 181 -19.24 16.15 2.86
C TRP A 181 -18.33 15.33 1.94
N MET A 182 -18.90 14.66 0.94
CA MET A 182 -18.09 13.94 -0.07
C MET A 182 -17.09 14.87 -0.74
N ILE A 183 -17.54 16.02 -1.25
CA ILE A 183 -16.68 16.95 -1.98
C ILE A 183 -15.66 17.60 -1.05
N ILE A 184 -16.08 18.16 0.09
CA ILE A 184 -15.19 18.90 0.99
C ILE A 184 -14.10 17.98 1.54
N VAL A 185 -14.47 16.81 2.05
CA VAL A 185 -13.52 15.91 2.69
C VAL A 185 -12.57 15.32 1.66
N SER A 186 -13.07 14.85 0.51
CA SER A 186 -12.20 14.29 -0.53
C SER A 186 -11.29 15.34 -1.17
N ILE A 187 -11.67 16.62 -1.23
CA ILE A 187 -10.73 17.71 -1.61
C ILE A 187 -9.60 17.84 -0.59
N LEU A 188 -9.92 17.80 0.72
CA LEU A 188 -8.90 17.87 1.76
C LEU A 188 -7.96 16.66 1.69
N ALA A 189 -8.50 15.46 1.52
CA ALA A 189 -7.72 14.23 1.36
C ALA A 189 -6.83 14.28 0.11
N LEU A 190 -7.38 14.73 -1.02
CA LEU A 190 -6.63 14.93 -2.26
C LEU A 190 -5.47 15.91 -2.08
N LEU A 191 -5.68 17.03 -1.37
CA LEU A 191 -4.60 17.97 -1.05
C LEU A 191 -3.54 17.33 -0.15
N GLY A 192 -3.97 16.55 0.85
CA GLY A 192 -3.07 15.75 1.69
C GLY A 192 -2.19 14.81 0.87
N ASN A 193 -2.80 14.05 -0.04
CA ASN A 193 -2.11 13.11 -0.91
C ASN A 193 -1.20 13.81 -1.92
N LEU A 194 -1.59 14.98 -2.45
CA LEU A 194 -0.69 15.79 -3.28
C LEU A 194 0.54 16.27 -2.49
N ILE A 195 0.37 16.67 -1.23
CA ILE A 195 1.49 17.05 -0.36
C ILE A 195 2.39 15.83 -0.09
N SER A 196 1.81 14.68 0.25
CA SER A 196 2.53 13.42 0.43
C SER A 196 3.34 13.05 -0.82
N LEU A 197 2.73 13.10 -2.00
CA LEU A 197 3.38 12.80 -3.27
C LEU A 197 4.50 13.79 -3.58
N TRP A 198 4.30 15.08 -3.29
CA TRP A 198 5.34 16.10 -3.44
C TRP A 198 6.52 15.85 -2.49
N LEU A 199 6.28 15.50 -1.23
CA LEU A 199 7.33 15.17 -0.26
C LEU A 199 8.15 13.95 -0.72
N ILE A 200 7.47 12.90 -1.19
CA ILE A 200 8.10 11.69 -1.72
C ILE A 200 8.97 12.02 -2.94
N ASN A 201 8.43 12.76 -3.92
CA ASN A 201 9.16 13.12 -5.14
C ASN A 201 10.34 14.07 -4.86
N LYS A 202 10.21 14.95 -3.86
CA LYS A 202 11.30 15.84 -3.42
C LYS A 202 12.46 15.07 -2.82
N ALA A 203 12.22 13.90 -2.22
CA ALA A 203 13.26 13.02 -1.70
C ALA A 203 14.23 12.53 -2.78
N LYS A 204 13.77 12.47 -4.05
CA LYS A 204 14.50 11.90 -5.20
C LYS A 204 15.11 10.51 -4.92
N SER A 205 14.50 9.76 -4.01
CA SER A 205 14.99 8.45 -3.61
C SER A 205 14.70 7.43 -4.70
N LYS A 206 15.69 6.58 -4.96
CA LYS A 206 15.53 5.41 -5.84
C LYS A 206 15.09 4.16 -5.09
N GLU A 207 14.97 4.23 -3.77
CA GLU A 207 14.53 3.10 -2.97
C GLU A 207 13.09 2.75 -3.32
N ALA A 208 12.83 1.46 -3.56
CA ALA A 208 11.50 1.00 -3.91
C ALA A 208 10.41 1.46 -2.97
N HIS A 209 10.64 1.43 -1.66
CA HIS A 209 9.58 1.78 -0.72
C HIS A 209 9.11 3.23 -0.93
N MET A 210 10.01 4.12 -1.35
CA MET A 210 9.67 5.50 -1.70
C MET A 210 8.95 5.59 -3.06
N GLN A 211 9.44 4.89 -4.08
CA GLN A 211 8.79 4.86 -5.40
C GLN A 211 7.39 4.28 -5.34
N ALA A 212 7.23 3.25 -4.52
CA ALA A 212 6.01 2.51 -4.36
C ALA A 212 5.02 3.29 -3.47
N SER A 213 5.49 4.04 -2.45
CA SER A 213 4.68 5.06 -1.80
C SER A 213 4.17 6.12 -2.78
N ALA A 214 4.98 6.56 -3.75
CA ALA A 214 4.54 7.52 -4.76
C ALA A 214 3.39 6.98 -5.61
N ILE A 215 3.46 5.69 -5.99
CA ILE A 215 2.42 5.01 -6.77
C ILE A 215 1.12 4.93 -5.98
N PHE A 216 1.18 4.51 -4.71
CA PHE A 216 -0.02 4.42 -3.86
C PHE A 216 -0.66 5.78 -3.63
N THR A 217 0.13 6.77 -3.23
CA THR A 217 -0.39 8.13 -3.07
C THR A 217 -0.98 8.68 -4.37
N SER A 218 -0.45 8.27 -5.54
CA SER A 218 -1.05 8.61 -6.84
C SER A 218 -2.40 7.92 -7.08
N ASN A 219 -2.55 6.67 -6.62
CA ASN A 219 -3.84 5.97 -6.66
C ASN A 219 -4.85 6.64 -5.73
N ASP A 220 -4.46 7.04 -4.52
CA ASP A 220 -5.33 7.76 -3.59
C ASP A 220 -5.87 9.05 -4.24
N ILE A 221 -5.02 9.81 -4.94
CA ILE A 221 -5.45 11.01 -5.69
C ILE A 221 -6.53 10.67 -6.73
N ILE A 222 -6.41 9.55 -7.43
CA ILE A 222 -7.41 9.08 -8.41
C ILE A 222 -8.72 8.71 -7.68
N VAL A 223 -8.63 8.00 -6.56
CA VAL A 223 -9.78 7.60 -5.75
C VAL A 223 -10.51 8.82 -5.19
N ASN A 224 -9.80 9.75 -4.54
CA ASN A 224 -10.36 11.00 -4.04
C ASN A 224 -11.02 11.79 -5.17
N GLY A 225 -10.39 11.87 -6.35
CA GLY A 225 -10.97 12.49 -7.54
C GLY A 225 -12.28 11.81 -7.99
N GLY A 226 -12.33 10.48 -7.92
CA GLY A 226 -13.53 9.68 -8.16
C GLY A 226 -14.64 9.98 -7.15
N VAL A 227 -14.32 10.10 -5.86
CA VAL A 227 -15.30 10.44 -4.81
C VAL A 227 -15.83 11.87 -4.98
N ILE A 228 -14.97 12.84 -5.33
CA ILE A 228 -15.39 14.21 -5.67
C ILE A 228 -16.36 14.19 -6.85
N LEU A 229 -16.01 13.47 -7.92
CA LEU A 229 -16.88 13.35 -9.10
C LEU A 229 -18.22 12.70 -8.73
N ALA A 230 -18.21 11.65 -7.90
CA ALA A 230 -19.42 11.03 -7.40
C ALA A 230 -20.27 12.02 -6.58
N GLY A 231 -19.66 12.82 -5.69
CA GLY A 231 -20.37 13.85 -4.94
C GLY A 231 -21.03 14.88 -5.85
N VAL A 232 -20.32 15.37 -6.88
CA VAL A 232 -20.90 16.29 -7.88
C VAL A 232 -22.08 15.63 -8.62
N LEU A 233 -21.95 14.36 -9.01
CA LEU A 233 -23.03 13.63 -9.68
C LEU A 233 -24.22 13.36 -8.74
N VAL A 234 -23.98 13.06 -7.47
CA VAL A 234 -25.03 12.90 -6.46
C VAL A 234 -25.85 14.19 -6.35
N TYR A 235 -25.19 15.35 -6.33
CA TYR A 235 -25.86 16.65 -6.30
C TYR A 235 -26.78 16.87 -7.51
N PHE A 236 -26.30 16.60 -8.72
CA PHE A 236 -27.08 16.83 -9.94
C PHE A 236 -28.18 15.79 -10.18
N LEU A 237 -27.94 14.55 -9.81
CA LEU A 237 -28.85 13.43 -10.07
C LEU A 237 -29.81 13.15 -8.91
N ASP A 238 -29.59 13.79 -7.75
CA ASP A 238 -30.27 13.50 -6.47
C ASP A 238 -30.32 11.98 -6.20
N SER A 239 -29.18 11.33 -6.40
CA SER A 239 -29.11 9.88 -6.50
C SER A 239 -27.88 9.31 -5.84
N LYS A 240 -28.05 8.19 -5.12
CA LYS A 240 -26.99 7.45 -4.45
C LYS A 240 -26.09 6.63 -5.38
N TRP A 241 -26.51 6.42 -6.63
CA TRP A 241 -25.84 5.52 -7.56
C TRP A 241 -24.37 5.87 -7.84
N PRO A 242 -23.99 7.15 -8.06
CA PRO A 242 -22.58 7.50 -8.29
C PRO A 242 -21.67 7.12 -7.13
N ASP A 243 -22.11 7.36 -5.88
CA ASP A 243 -21.37 7.01 -4.68
C ASP A 243 -21.22 5.48 -4.51
N LEU A 244 -22.31 4.72 -4.70
CA LEU A 244 -22.27 3.26 -4.59
C LEU A 244 -21.35 2.61 -5.62
N VAL A 245 -21.31 3.14 -6.85
CA VAL A 245 -20.42 2.63 -7.91
C VAL A 245 -18.97 2.89 -7.56
N ILE A 246 -18.63 4.13 -7.17
CA ILE A 246 -17.25 4.47 -6.78
C ILE A 246 -16.84 3.69 -5.53
N GLY A 247 -17.65 3.69 -4.47
CA GLY A 247 -17.39 2.92 -3.26
C GLY A 247 -17.20 1.44 -3.56
N GLY A 248 -18.06 0.85 -4.40
CA GLY A 248 -17.94 -0.55 -4.83
C GLY A 248 -16.62 -0.86 -5.53
N ILE A 249 -16.17 0.01 -6.44
CA ILE A 249 -14.86 -0.12 -7.10
C ILE A 249 -13.72 -0.05 -6.07
N VAL A 250 -13.73 0.97 -5.21
CA VAL A 250 -12.67 1.19 -4.22
C VAL A 250 -12.59 0.03 -3.22
N PHE A 251 -13.73 -0.50 -2.74
CA PHE A 251 -13.74 -1.70 -1.89
C PHE A 251 -13.07 -2.91 -2.54
N THR A 252 -13.06 -3.04 -3.88
CA THR A 252 -12.28 -4.10 -4.54
C THR A 252 -10.77 -3.89 -4.41
N PHE A 253 -10.31 -2.64 -4.39
CA PHE A 253 -8.91 -2.31 -4.11
C PHE A 253 -8.56 -2.59 -2.65
N VAL A 254 -9.40 -2.15 -1.71
CA VAL A 254 -9.24 -2.43 -0.27
C VAL A 254 -9.15 -3.93 0.00
N MET A 255 -10.03 -4.73 -0.61
CA MET A 255 -10.00 -6.19 -0.46
C MET A 255 -8.69 -6.79 -0.97
N ARG A 256 -8.18 -6.32 -2.13
CA ARG A 256 -6.87 -6.74 -2.66
C ARG A 256 -5.74 -6.34 -1.71
N GLY A 257 -5.74 -5.12 -1.21
CA GLY A 257 -4.78 -4.62 -0.22
C GLY A 257 -4.76 -5.48 1.05
N ALA A 258 -5.94 -5.77 1.60
CA ALA A 258 -6.09 -6.60 2.80
C ALA A 258 -5.55 -8.03 2.59
N ILE A 259 -5.79 -8.62 1.42
CA ILE A 259 -5.23 -9.94 1.04
C ILE A 259 -3.70 -9.87 0.95
N ARG A 260 -3.14 -8.80 0.37
CA ARG A 260 -1.67 -8.58 0.31
C ARG A 260 -1.08 -8.45 1.71
N ILE A 261 -1.72 -7.69 2.61
CA ILE A 261 -1.27 -7.55 4.00
C ILE A 261 -1.31 -8.90 4.72
N LEU A 262 -2.33 -9.72 4.50
CA LEU A 262 -2.37 -11.06 5.09
C LEU A 262 -1.24 -11.95 4.57
N LYS A 263 -0.84 -11.82 3.30
CA LYS A 263 0.30 -12.55 2.74
C LYS A 263 1.64 -12.16 3.38
N LEU A 264 1.81 -10.91 3.84
CA LEU A 264 2.99 -10.47 4.61
C LEU A 264 3.21 -11.28 5.91
N SER A 265 2.16 -11.92 6.42
CA SER A 265 2.26 -12.71 7.66
C SER A 265 2.77 -14.14 7.47
N LYS A 266 2.87 -14.62 6.23
CA LYS A 266 3.32 -15.97 5.91
C LYS A 266 4.84 -16.01 5.85
#